data_AF-A0AA38F6U0-F1
#
_entry.id   AF-A0AA38F6U0-F1
#
_cell.length_a   1.000
_cell.length_b   1.000
_cell.length_c   1.000
_cell.angle_alpha   90.00
_cell.angle_beta   90.00
_cell.angle_gamma   90.00
#
_symmetry.space_group_name_H-M   'P 1'
#
loop_
_entity.id
_entity.type
_entity.pdbx_description
1 polymer ?
#
loop_
_entity_poly.entity_id
_entity_poly.type
_entity_poly.pdbx_seq_one_letter_code
_entity_poly.pdbx_strand_id
1 'polypeptide(L)'
;MGESTGGSIAHHALGMWVAAQDGEMQAQGNDFEEKYFLSERINCKDGSKTFSQERLNDDFCDCPDGTDEPGTSACPEGKFYCRNSGHMPALLFSSRVNDGICDCCDGSDEYDGKVNCSNTCWEAGKATREKLKKRLTTFKEGLAIRKQEVELAKQLMAKDKAELASLKQDEKKLKDVVDKLKEIKEAIEKVEEEEQLKREKEEQRIRDEEKQTKEQEASQSLDNSSEDSQHLSKGAPEPCEQIVRETVDLGNYTLTRVMRQLDGACGWLSMDGCPIIREICDSGVRGGGIRELGNSARELHLYEGYEAA
;
A
#
# COMPACT_ATOMS: atom_id res chain seq x y z
N MET A 1 39.06 -59.24 50.00
CA MET A 1 37.68 -59.41 49.51
C MET A 1 36.84 -58.41 50.27
N GLY A 2 36.49 -57.30 49.63
CA GLY A 2 35.77 -56.20 50.25
C GLY A 2 34.83 -55.60 49.23
N GLU A 3 33.54 -55.68 49.53
CA GLU A 3 32.45 -55.02 48.81
C GLU A 3 32.52 -53.50 49.04
N SER A 4 32.26 -52.71 48.00
CA SER A 4 31.71 -51.37 48.17
C SER A 4 30.69 -51.08 47.07
N THR A 5 29.46 -50.93 47.52
CA THR A 5 28.26 -50.46 46.84
C THR A 5 28.31 -48.99 46.43
N GLY A 6 27.53 -48.64 45.40
CA GLY A 6 27.02 -47.30 45.11
C GLY A 6 27.45 -46.80 43.73
N GLY A 7 26.58 -46.34 42.84
CA GLY A 7 25.15 -46.08 42.89
C GLY A 7 24.75 -45.45 41.55
N SER A 8 23.51 -45.75 41.15
CA SER A 8 22.83 -45.35 39.92
C SER A 8 22.71 -43.83 39.73
N ILE A 9 22.42 -43.41 38.48
CA ILE A 9 21.56 -42.31 37.99
C ILE A 9 22.12 -41.93 36.59
N ALA A 10 21.38 -41.71 35.50
CA ALA A 10 20.02 -42.00 35.06
C ALA A 10 19.99 -41.57 33.58
N HIS A 11 19.10 -42.19 32.80
CA HIS A 11 18.75 -41.75 31.45
C HIS A 11 18.12 -40.34 31.41
N HIS A 12 18.04 -39.79 30.18
CA HIS A 12 17.15 -38.75 29.63
C HIS A 12 17.68 -37.30 29.47
N ALA A 13 17.82 -36.92 28.20
CA ALA A 13 17.11 -35.81 27.53
C ALA A 13 17.51 -35.87 26.04
N LEU A 14 16.85 -36.64 25.17
CA LEU A 14 15.57 -36.33 24.51
C LEU A 14 15.50 -34.87 24.04
N GLY A 15 15.44 -34.74 22.71
CA GLY A 15 15.57 -33.49 21.98
C GLY A 15 14.61 -32.41 22.44
N MET A 16 15.17 -31.22 22.58
CA MET A 16 14.42 -30.00 22.83
C MET A 16 14.25 -29.30 21.48
N TRP A 17 13.10 -29.53 20.84
CA TRP A 17 12.58 -28.60 19.85
C TRP A 17 12.08 -27.37 20.61
N VAL A 18 12.93 -26.35 20.74
CA VAL A 18 12.47 -25.00 21.04
C VAL A 18 12.13 -24.35 19.72
N ALA A 19 10.85 -24.13 19.48
CA ALA A 19 10.40 -23.20 18.45
C ALA A 19 10.85 -21.79 18.86
N ALA A 20 12.02 -21.37 18.39
CA ALA A 20 12.50 -20.01 18.50
C ALA A 20 11.77 -19.17 17.43
N GLN A 21 10.67 -18.53 17.83
CA GLN A 21 10.13 -17.36 17.14
C GLN A 21 10.92 -16.14 17.57
N ASP A 22 12.17 -16.04 17.14
CA ASP A 22 12.93 -14.79 17.10
C ASP A 22 14.02 -15.03 16.06
N GLY A 23 14.07 -14.17 15.04
CA GLY A 23 14.98 -14.29 13.89
C GLY A 23 16.44 -14.11 14.28
N GLU A 24 16.99 -15.11 14.96
CA GLU A 24 18.41 -15.28 15.18
C GLU A 24 19.01 -15.78 13.88
N MET A 25 19.65 -14.87 13.14
CA MET A 25 20.41 -15.20 11.94
C MET A 25 21.67 -15.96 12.38
N GLN A 26 21.51 -17.27 12.60
CA GLN A 26 22.61 -18.17 12.89
C GLN A 26 23.59 -18.07 11.72
N ALA A 27 24.81 -17.63 12.01
CA ALA A 27 25.92 -17.74 11.09
C ALA A 27 26.18 -19.23 10.87
N GLN A 28 25.59 -19.80 9.83
CA GLN A 28 25.95 -21.12 9.34
C GLN A 28 27.40 -21.03 8.84
N GLY A 29 28.34 -21.29 9.74
CA GLY A 29 29.70 -21.63 9.36
C GLY A 29 29.67 -22.85 8.45
N ASN A 30 30.60 -22.91 7.50
CA ASN A 30 30.63 -23.89 6.42
C ASN A 30 31.02 -25.29 6.95
N ASP A 31 30.11 -25.95 7.67
CA ASP A 31 30.19 -27.33 8.19
C ASP A 31 30.48 -28.36 7.10
N PHE A 32 30.30 -27.99 5.83
CA PHE A 32 30.52 -28.85 4.68
C PHE A 32 32.00 -29.02 4.31
N GLU A 33 32.86 -28.01 4.53
CA GLU A 33 34.28 -28.09 4.17
C GLU A 33 35.11 -28.85 5.20
N GLU A 34 34.79 -28.72 6.49
CA GLU A 34 35.49 -29.45 7.55
C GLU A 34 35.23 -30.96 7.43
N LYS A 35 34.01 -31.36 7.04
CA LYS A 35 33.66 -32.76 6.75
C LYS A 35 34.37 -33.34 5.53
N TYR A 36 34.75 -32.50 4.57
CA TYR A 36 35.38 -32.95 3.32
C TYR A 36 36.71 -33.66 3.58
N PHE A 37 37.56 -33.04 4.40
CA PHE A 37 38.91 -33.52 4.74
C PHE A 37 38.94 -34.50 5.92
N LEU A 38 37.79 -34.95 6.43
CA LEU A 38 37.69 -35.95 7.50
C LEU A 38 37.46 -37.38 6.97
N SER A 39 37.43 -37.54 5.65
CA SER A 39 37.23 -38.84 5.00
C SER A 39 38.54 -39.63 4.90
N GLU A 40 38.49 -40.96 5.07
CA GLU A 40 39.67 -41.83 4.96
C GLU A 40 40.31 -41.80 3.56
N ARG A 41 39.49 -41.57 2.53
CA ARG A 41 39.91 -41.22 1.17
C ARG A 41 39.23 -39.93 0.75
N ILE A 42 40.05 -38.94 0.44
CA ILE A 42 39.65 -37.62 -0.01
C ILE A 42 39.78 -37.59 -1.53
N ASN A 43 38.78 -37.05 -2.22
CA ASN A 43 38.85 -36.85 -3.66
C ASN A 43 39.50 -35.49 -3.96
N CYS A 44 40.18 -35.32 -5.09
CA CYS A 44 40.46 -33.98 -5.60
C CYS A 44 39.13 -33.31 -5.98
N LYS A 45 38.97 -31.99 -5.78
CA LYS A 45 37.70 -31.28 -6.06
C LYS A 45 37.36 -31.27 -7.55
N ASP A 46 38.36 -31.33 -8.41
CA ASP A 46 38.24 -31.51 -9.86
C ASP A 46 37.80 -32.92 -10.29
N GLY A 47 37.77 -33.88 -9.37
CA GLY A 47 37.40 -35.27 -9.61
C GLY A 47 38.46 -36.11 -10.32
N SER A 48 39.69 -35.60 -10.47
CA SER A 48 40.75 -36.27 -11.23
C SER A 48 41.33 -37.49 -10.54
N LYS A 49 41.57 -37.42 -9.22
CA LYS A 49 42.19 -38.46 -8.40
C LYS A 49 41.60 -38.50 -6.99
N THR A 50 42.04 -39.49 -6.22
CA THR A 50 41.73 -39.66 -4.81
C THR A 50 43.00 -39.92 -4.03
N PHE A 51 43.15 -39.34 -2.84
CA PHE A 51 44.32 -39.45 -1.98
C PHE A 51 43.91 -39.80 -0.54
N SER A 52 44.87 -40.28 0.26
CA SER A 52 44.69 -40.61 1.68
C SER A 52 44.96 -39.39 2.56
N GLN A 53 44.49 -39.41 3.81
CA GLN A 53 44.73 -38.32 4.78
C GLN A 53 46.22 -37.97 4.96
N GLU A 54 47.12 -38.95 4.82
CA GLU A 54 48.57 -38.77 4.95
C GLU A 54 49.19 -37.89 3.86
N ARG A 55 48.51 -37.76 2.72
CA ARG A 55 48.92 -36.94 1.56
C ARG A 55 48.27 -35.55 1.59
N LEU A 56 47.64 -35.19 2.70
CA LEU A 56 47.05 -33.87 2.88
C LEU A 56 48.09 -32.97 3.56
N ASN A 57 48.53 -31.91 2.89
CA ASN A 57 49.58 -31.01 3.34
C ASN A 57 50.90 -31.75 3.61
N ASP A 58 51.31 -32.63 2.69
CA ASP A 58 52.56 -33.39 2.79
C ASP A 58 53.72 -32.77 2.00
N ASP A 59 53.56 -31.52 1.55
CA ASP A 59 54.47 -30.77 0.70
C ASP A 59 54.69 -31.42 -0.69
N PHE A 60 53.76 -32.27 -1.15
CA PHE A 60 53.79 -32.86 -2.47
C PHE A 60 52.46 -32.69 -3.22
N CYS A 61 52.53 -32.27 -4.49
CA CYS A 61 51.33 -32.02 -5.29
C CYS A 61 50.83 -33.28 -6.02
N ASP A 62 49.87 -33.98 -5.44
CA ASP A 62 49.15 -35.12 -6.00
C ASP A 62 47.94 -34.71 -6.85
N CYS A 63 47.19 -33.67 -6.46
CA CYS A 63 46.02 -33.18 -7.18
C CYS A 63 46.37 -32.04 -8.16
N PRO A 64 45.92 -32.09 -9.43
CA PRO A 64 46.12 -30.99 -10.39
C PRO A 64 45.50 -29.66 -9.96
N ASP A 65 44.43 -29.70 -9.16
CA ASP A 65 43.72 -28.52 -8.64
C ASP A 65 44.26 -28.03 -7.29
N GLY A 66 45.24 -28.71 -6.71
CA GLY A 66 45.84 -28.38 -5.41
C GLY A 66 44.95 -28.61 -4.20
N THR A 67 43.91 -29.46 -4.31
CA THR A 67 43.01 -29.78 -3.19
C THR A 67 43.73 -30.41 -1.99
N ASP A 68 44.78 -31.16 -2.25
CA ASP A 68 45.62 -31.88 -1.29
C ASP A 68 46.59 -30.98 -0.52
N GLU A 69 46.92 -29.79 -1.05
CA GLU A 69 47.91 -28.89 -0.44
C GLU A 69 47.31 -27.50 -0.09
N PRO A 70 46.20 -27.41 0.70
CA PRO A 70 45.60 -26.14 1.08
C PRO A 70 46.43 -25.33 2.09
N GLY A 71 47.38 -25.97 2.77
CA GLY A 71 48.23 -25.42 3.82
C GLY A 71 49.69 -25.24 3.44
N THR A 72 50.09 -25.61 2.22
CA THR A 72 51.50 -25.58 1.77
C THR A 72 51.65 -24.85 0.43
N SER A 73 52.89 -24.72 -0.03
CA SER A 73 53.24 -24.12 -1.32
C SER A 73 53.44 -25.12 -2.46
N ALA A 74 53.16 -26.42 -2.24
CA ALA A 74 53.56 -27.48 -3.15
C ALA A 74 52.79 -27.49 -4.49
N CYS A 75 51.53 -27.04 -4.50
CA CYS A 75 50.71 -27.01 -5.72
C CYS A 75 50.64 -25.61 -6.37
N PRO A 76 50.90 -25.48 -7.69
CA PRO A 76 50.94 -24.18 -8.37
C PRO A 76 49.57 -23.50 -8.48
N GLU A 77 48.50 -24.28 -8.65
CA GLU A 77 47.11 -23.78 -8.69
C GLU A 77 46.46 -23.73 -7.29
N GLY A 78 47.20 -24.16 -6.26
CA GLY A 78 46.75 -24.17 -4.88
C GLY A 78 46.50 -22.76 -4.33
N LYS A 79 45.60 -22.69 -3.36
CA LYS A 79 45.27 -21.45 -2.64
C LYS A 79 45.28 -21.67 -1.15
N PHE A 80 46.03 -20.81 -0.46
CA PHE A 80 46.09 -20.78 0.99
C PHE A 80 45.03 -19.83 1.56
N TYR A 81 44.36 -20.25 2.63
CA TYR A 81 43.31 -19.48 3.28
C TYR A 81 43.82 -18.79 4.55
N CYS A 82 44.00 -17.46 4.48
CA CYS A 82 44.22 -16.64 5.66
C CYS A 82 42.90 -16.50 6.42
N ARG A 83 42.82 -17.07 7.63
CA ARG A 83 41.64 -16.93 8.49
C ARG A 83 41.45 -15.48 8.95
N ASN A 84 42.54 -14.75 9.20
CA ASN A 84 42.57 -13.33 9.55
C ASN A 84 41.56 -12.98 10.65
N SER A 85 41.58 -13.71 11.76
CA SER A 85 40.59 -13.55 12.84
C SER A 85 40.51 -12.09 13.32
N GLY A 86 39.31 -11.52 13.26
CA GLY A 86 39.08 -10.10 13.58
C GLY A 86 39.19 -9.14 12.38
N HIS A 87 39.63 -9.63 11.22
CA HIS A 87 39.63 -8.94 9.93
C HIS A 87 38.87 -9.77 8.87
N MET A 88 38.96 -9.40 7.60
CA MET A 88 38.37 -10.16 6.50
C MET A 88 39.32 -11.30 6.10
N PRO A 89 38.80 -12.53 5.88
CA PRO A 89 39.60 -13.63 5.38
C PRO A 89 40.13 -13.31 3.97
N ALA A 90 41.26 -13.90 3.63
CA ALA A 90 41.91 -13.70 2.33
C ALA A 90 42.36 -15.04 1.75
N LEU A 91 42.42 -15.12 0.43
CA LEU A 91 43.00 -16.24 -0.29
C LEU A 91 44.30 -15.79 -0.93
N LEU A 92 45.38 -16.51 -0.67
CA LEU A 92 46.69 -16.30 -1.28
C LEU A 92 46.98 -17.44 -2.26
N PHE A 93 47.83 -17.17 -3.24
CA PHE A 93 48.39 -18.25 -4.06
C PHE A 93 49.35 -19.08 -3.20
N SER A 94 49.35 -20.40 -3.38
CA SER A 94 50.24 -21.31 -2.66
C SER A 94 51.71 -20.91 -2.76
N SER A 95 52.14 -20.26 -3.84
CA SER A 95 53.51 -19.74 -4.01
C SER A 95 53.96 -18.73 -2.95
N ARG A 96 53.04 -18.16 -2.17
CA ARG A 96 53.30 -17.19 -1.09
C ARG A 96 53.37 -17.83 0.30
N VAL A 97 53.16 -19.13 0.41
CA VAL A 97 53.27 -19.83 1.68
C VAL A 97 54.73 -20.15 1.94
N ASN A 98 55.27 -19.70 3.08
CA ASN A 98 56.67 -19.84 3.47
C ASN A 98 57.66 -19.27 2.42
N ASP A 99 57.32 -18.15 1.78
CA ASP A 99 58.18 -17.44 0.82
C ASP A 99 59.07 -16.36 1.50
N GLY A 100 58.86 -16.15 2.81
CA GLY A 100 59.58 -15.19 3.64
C GLY A 100 58.95 -13.80 3.69
N ILE A 101 57.74 -13.61 3.15
CA ILE A 101 56.98 -12.36 3.15
C ILE A 101 55.67 -12.56 3.93
N CYS A 102 55.40 -11.69 4.89
CA CYS A 102 54.13 -11.73 5.63
C CYS A 102 52.99 -11.12 4.81
N ASP A 103 52.22 -11.94 4.10
CA ASP A 103 51.05 -11.56 3.32
C ASP A 103 49.74 -11.66 4.15
N CYS A 104 49.57 -12.67 5.00
CA CYS A 104 48.42 -12.74 5.90
C CYS A 104 48.61 -11.77 7.09
N CYS A 105 47.55 -11.04 7.49
CA CYS A 105 47.66 -10.14 8.65
C CYS A 105 47.83 -10.89 9.98
N ASP A 106 47.48 -12.18 10.02
CA ASP A 106 47.67 -13.04 11.18
C ASP A 106 49.02 -13.77 11.15
N GLY A 107 49.77 -13.67 10.05
CA GLY A 107 51.06 -14.31 9.84
C GLY A 107 50.98 -15.82 9.64
N SER A 108 49.79 -16.37 9.33
CA SER A 108 49.57 -17.81 9.21
C SER A 108 50.21 -18.44 7.97
N ASP A 109 50.62 -17.64 7.00
CA ASP A 109 51.32 -18.01 5.77
C ASP A 109 52.80 -18.36 5.98
N GLU A 110 53.44 -17.84 7.03
CA GLU A 110 54.86 -18.03 7.34
C GLU A 110 55.03 -18.83 8.65
N TYR A 111 54.77 -20.13 8.59
CA TYR A 111 54.74 -21.02 9.77
C TYR A 111 56.01 -21.85 9.98
N ASP A 112 56.94 -21.85 9.01
CA ASP A 112 58.17 -22.65 9.07
C ASP A 112 59.26 -22.10 10.04
N GLY A 113 59.01 -20.93 10.62
CA GLY A 113 59.87 -20.27 11.60
C GLY A 113 61.08 -19.54 11.01
N LYS A 114 61.21 -19.42 9.69
CA LYS A 114 62.28 -18.62 9.04
C LYS A 114 62.06 -17.12 9.22
N VAL A 115 60.79 -16.70 9.24
CA VAL A 115 60.36 -15.31 9.44
C VAL A 115 59.36 -15.26 10.59
N ASN A 116 59.35 -14.15 11.34
CA ASN A 116 58.42 -13.93 12.44
C ASN A 116 57.39 -12.85 12.05
N CYS A 117 56.20 -13.30 11.66
CA CYS A 117 55.09 -12.42 11.29
C CYS A 117 54.23 -12.07 12.51
N SER A 118 54.02 -10.78 12.75
CA SER A 118 53.20 -10.30 13.86
C SER A 118 51.72 -10.17 13.46
N ASN A 119 50.81 -10.52 14.37
CA ASN A 119 49.38 -10.40 14.10
C ASN A 119 48.92 -8.94 14.18
N THR A 120 48.51 -8.39 13.03
CA THR A 120 48.00 -7.01 12.88
C THR A 120 46.51 -6.98 12.49
N CYS A 121 45.84 -8.13 12.44
CA CYS A 121 44.45 -8.22 11.98
C CYS A 121 43.47 -7.38 12.79
N TRP A 122 43.71 -7.25 14.10
CA TRP A 122 42.83 -6.42 14.93
C TRP A 122 42.85 -4.96 14.47
N GLU A 123 44.02 -4.40 14.18
CA GLU A 123 44.12 -3.01 13.74
C GLU A 123 43.63 -2.84 12.31
N ALA A 124 44.05 -3.72 11.40
CA ALA A 124 43.63 -3.71 9.99
C ALA A 124 42.09 -3.80 9.84
N GLY A 125 41.42 -4.62 10.67
CA GLY A 125 39.98 -4.79 10.66
C GLY A 125 39.17 -3.68 11.35
N LYS A 126 39.81 -2.72 12.03
CA LYS A 126 39.12 -1.72 12.85
C LYS A 126 38.08 -0.91 12.07
N ALA A 127 38.45 -0.37 10.90
CA ALA A 127 37.56 0.44 10.08
C ALA A 127 36.32 -0.34 9.61
N THR A 128 36.51 -1.59 9.18
CA THR A 128 35.43 -2.49 8.76
C THR A 128 34.49 -2.81 9.92
N ARG A 129 35.03 -3.12 11.11
CA ARG A 129 34.24 -3.41 12.31
C ARG A 129 33.42 -2.20 12.76
N GLU A 130 34.02 -1.00 12.76
CA GLU A 130 33.29 0.23 13.09
C GLU A 130 32.16 0.50 12.09
N LYS A 131 32.41 0.31 10.79
CA LYS A 131 31.37 0.43 9.74
C LYS A 131 30.25 -0.59 9.94
N LEU A 132 30.58 -1.84 10.24
CA LEU A 132 29.59 -2.89 10.52
C LEU A 132 28.78 -2.58 11.77
N LYS A 133 29.43 -2.11 12.85
CA LYS A 133 28.76 -1.70 14.09
C LYS A 133 27.74 -0.59 13.84
N LYS A 134 28.11 0.43 13.06
CA LYS A 134 27.17 1.51 12.66
C LYS A 134 25.97 0.98 11.87
N ARG A 135 26.20 0.08 10.91
CA ARG A 135 25.10 -0.55 10.16
C ARG A 135 24.18 -1.36 11.07
N LEU A 136 24.76 -2.09 12.01
CA LEU A 136 24.01 -2.92 12.96
C LEU A 136 23.19 -2.07 13.93
N THR A 137 23.69 -0.92 14.39
CA THR A 137 22.89 0.00 15.23
C THR A 137 21.72 0.58 14.44
N THR A 138 21.95 1.09 13.22
CA THR A 138 20.87 1.60 12.37
C THR A 138 19.83 0.53 12.05
N PHE A 139 20.25 -0.71 11.79
CA PHE A 139 19.32 -1.81 11.55
C PHE A 139 18.49 -2.14 12.79
N LYS A 140 19.10 -2.20 13.98
CA LYS A 140 18.38 -2.44 15.24
C LYS A 140 17.36 -1.35 15.55
N GLU A 141 17.73 -0.09 15.33
CA GLU A 141 16.81 1.05 15.46
C GLU A 141 15.62 0.91 14.50
N GLY A 142 15.89 0.59 13.22
CA GLY A 142 14.86 0.35 12.22
C GLY A 142 13.93 -0.83 12.56
N LEU A 143 14.47 -1.91 13.12
CA LEU A 143 13.65 -3.05 13.58
C LEU A 143 12.72 -2.68 14.74
N ALA A 144 13.19 -1.86 15.68
CA ALA A 144 12.37 -1.42 16.81
C ALA A 144 11.18 -0.57 16.33
N ILE A 145 11.42 0.36 15.40
CA ILE A 145 10.36 1.19 14.80
C ILE A 145 9.38 0.32 14.03
N ARG A 146 9.87 -0.56 13.15
CA ARG A 146 9.02 -1.48 12.37
C ARG A 146 8.14 -2.33 13.28
N LYS A 147 8.66 -2.81 14.41
CA LYS A 147 7.87 -3.60 15.37
C LYS A 147 6.72 -2.79 15.95
N GLN A 148 6.95 -1.52 16.29
CA GLN A 148 5.90 -0.62 16.78
C GLN A 148 4.87 -0.31 15.70
N GLU A 149 5.30 0.01 14.49
CA GLU A 149 4.42 0.32 13.35
C GLU A 149 3.54 -0.87 12.95
N VAL A 150 4.10 -2.08 12.93
CA VAL A 150 3.34 -3.31 12.63
C VAL A 150 2.25 -3.53 13.68
N GLU A 151 2.53 -3.29 14.96
CA GLU A 151 1.53 -3.46 16.01
C GLU A 151 0.45 -2.37 15.96
N LEU A 152 0.83 -1.12 15.71
CA LEU A 152 -0.11 -0.03 15.49
C LEU A 152 -1.01 -0.31 14.28
N ALA A 153 -0.44 -0.75 13.16
CA ALA A 153 -1.18 -1.08 11.96
C ALA A 153 -2.22 -2.17 12.22
N LYS A 154 -1.88 -3.23 12.97
CA LYS A 154 -2.85 -4.27 13.37
C LYS A 154 -4.02 -3.69 14.16
N GLN A 155 -3.74 -2.79 15.11
CA GLN A 155 -4.79 -2.16 15.91
C GLN A 155 -5.70 -1.27 15.07
N LEU A 156 -5.13 -0.47 14.16
CA LEU A 156 -5.89 0.37 13.23
C LEU A 156 -6.75 -0.49 12.30
N MET A 157 -6.17 -1.53 11.68
CA MET A 157 -6.93 -2.45 10.83
C MET A 157 -8.09 -3.13 11.58
N ALA A 158 -7.91 -3.46 12.86
CA ALA A 158 -8.98 -4.01 13.68
C ALA A 158 -10.10 -2.98 13.94
N LYS A 159 -9.75 -1.72 14.20
CA LYS A 159 -10.72 -0.62 14.37
C LYS A 159 -11.48 -0.33 13.08
N ASP A 160 -10.77 -0.15 11.96
CA ASP A 160 -11.37 0.12 10.66
C ASP A 160 -12.32 -1.01 10.24
N LYS A 161 -11.93 -2.27 10.50
CA LYS A 161 -12.79 -3.43 10.25
C LYS A 161 -14.06 -3.43 11.09
N ALA A 162 -13.99 -2.99 12.35
CA ALA A 162 -15.15 -2.88 13.22
C ALA A 162 -16.09 -1.75 12.78
N GLU A 163 -15.55 -0.59 12.44
CA GLU A 163 -16.32 0.56 11.95
C GLU A 163 -17.00 0.25 10.60
N LEU A 164 -16.29 -0.40 9.69
CA LEU A 164 -16.83 -0.84 8.41
C LEU A 164 -17.98 -1.86 8.59
N ALA A 165 -17.93 -2.70 9.64
CA ALA A 165 -19.03 -3.60 9.96
C ALA A 165 -20.28 -2.85 10.46
N SER A 166 -20.11 -1.83 11.32
CA SER A 166 -21.25 -1.00 11.77
C SER A 166 -21.86 -0.19 10.62
N LEU A 167 -21.04 0.43 9.78
CA LEU A 167 -21.53 1.21 8.63
C LEU A 167 -22.28 0.33 7.64
N LYS A 168 -21.85 -0.91 7.40
CA LYS A 168 -22.60 -1.88 6.58
C LYS A 168 -23.95 -2.23 7.20
N GLN A 169 -24.05 -2.30 8.52
CA GLN A 169 -25.33 -2.54 9.19
C GLN A 169 -26.27 -1.35 9.03
N ASP A 170 -25.74 -0.12 9.16
CA ASP A 170 -26.54 1.09 9.00
C ASP A 170 -26.96 1.32 7.55
N GLU A 171 -26.09 1.03 6.58
CA GLU A 171 -26.43 1.01 5.16
C GLU A 171 -27.65 0.10 4.89
N LYS A 172 -27.67 -1.09 5.51
CA LYS A 172 -28.81 -2.02 5.38
C LYS A 172 -30.10 -1.42 5.98
N LYS A 173 -30.04 -0.85 7.17
CA LYS A 173 -31.21 -0.21 7.81
C LYS A 173 -31.74 0.96 6.96
N LEU A 174 -30.85 1.79 6.42
CA LEU A 174 -31.22 2.92 5.58
C LEU A 174 -31.86 2.44 4.28
N LYS A 175 -31.34 1.37 3.66
CA LYS A 175 -31.96 0.75 2.49
C LYS A 175 -33.40 0.30 2.78
N ASP A 176 -33.61 -0.39 3.91
CA ASP A 176 -34.96 -0.82 4.32
C ASP A 176 -35.92 0.37 4.51
N VAL A 177 -35.44 1.50 5.05
CA VAL A 177 -36.24 2.72 5.21
C VAL A 177 -36.53 3.38 3.86
N VAL A 178 -35.54 3.47 2.98
CA VAL A 178 -35.70 4.03 1.64
C VAL A 178 -36.74 3.23 0.84
N ASP A 179 -36.72 1.91 0.92
CA ASP A 179 -37.67 1.07 0.20
C ASP A 179 -39.10 1.24 0.75
N LYS A 180 -39.27 1.31 2.08
CA LYS A 180 -40.56 1.65 2.69
C LYS A 180 -41.09 3.03 2.27
N LEU A 181 -40.21 4.04 2.21
CA LEU A 181 -40.60 5.38 1.78
C LEU A 181 -41.00 5.42 0.31
N LYS A 182 -40.37 4.62 -0.56
CA LYS A 182 -40.78 4.47 -1.96
C LYS A 182 -42.18 3.84 -2.06
N GLU A 183 -42.43 2.75 -1.33
CA GLU A 183 -43.75 2.11 -1.30
C GLU A 183 -44.85 3.07 -0.83
N ILE A 184 -44.58 3.84 0.23
CA ILE A 184 -45.53 4.84 0.75
C ILE A 184 -45.75 5.94 -0.30
N LYS A 185 -44.68 6.42 -0.94
CA LYS A 185 -44.79 7.44 -2.00
C LYS A 185 -45.67 6.96 -3.15
N GLU A 186 -45.43 5.75 -3.67
CA GLU A 186 -46.24 5.18 -4.75
C GLU A 186 -47.71 4.97 -4.35
N ALA A 187 -47.97 4.63 -3.08
CA ALA A 187 -49.33 4.52 -2.58
C ALA A 187 -50.04 5.89 -2.50
N ILE A 188 -49.34 6.94 -2.06
CA ILE A 188 -49.87 8.31 -2.03
C ILE A 188 -50.17 8.80 -3.44
N GLU A 189 -49.25 8.61 -4.40
CA GLU A 189 -49.44 9.01 -5.80
C GLU A 189 -50.69 8.34 -6.41
N LYS A 190 -50.92 7.05 -6.15
CA LYS A 190 -52.14 6.35 -6.60
C LYS A 190 -53.41 6.93 -5.98
N VAL A 191 -53.38 7.23 -4.69
CA VAL A 191 -54.54 7.83 -4.00
C VAL A 191 -54.83 9.23 -4.53
N GLU A 192 -53.79 10.04 -4.79
CA GLU A 192 -53.92 11.37 -5.38
C GLU A 192 -54.50 11.32 -6.80
N GLU A 193 -54.03 10.39 -7.65
CA GLU A 193 -54.58 10.17 -9.00
C GLU A 193 -56.05 9.74 -8.97
N GLU A 194 -56.43 8.83 -8.07
CA GLU A 194 -57.82 8.41 -7.90
C GLU A 194 -58.72 9.54 -7.40
N GLU A 195 -58.21 10.39 -6.50
CA GLU A 195 -58.95 11.55 -5.99
C GLU A 195 -59.15 12.60 -7.08
N GLN A 196 -58.12 12.89 -7.89
CA GLN A 196 -58.22 13.78 -9.05
C GLN A 196 -59.27 13.27 -10.04
N LEU A 197 -59.25 11.97 -10.39
CA LEU A 197 -60.22 11.38 -11.30
C LEU A 197 -61.66 11.46 -10.78
N LYS A 198 -61.87 11.31 -9.46
CA LYS A 198 -63.19 11.46 -8.83
C LYS A 198 -63.66 12.91 -8.89
N ARG A 199 -62.78 13.88 -8.60
CA ARG A 199 -63.08 15.31 -8.69
C ARG A 199 -63.45 15.71 -10.12
N GLU A 200 -62.69 15.26 -11.13
CA GLU A 200 -62.98 15.54 -12.53
C GLU A 200 -64.32 14.95 -13.00
N LYS A 201 -64.63 13.71 -12.61
CA LYS A 201 -65.92 13.07 -12.92
C LYS A 201 -67.10 13.80 -12.28
N GLU A 202 -66.95 14.22 -11.02
CA GLU A 202 -68.01 14.94 -10.32
C GLU A 202 -68.23 16.34 -10.91
N GLU A 203 -67.16 17.08 -11.20
CA GLU A 203 -67.26 18.35 -11.93
C GLU A 203 -67.93 18.16 -13.30
N GLN A 204 -67.61 17.08 -14.01
CA GLN A 204 -68.23 16.78 -15.30
C GLN A 204 -69.73 16.49 -15.17
N ARG A 205 -70.13 15.73 -14.14
CA ARG A 205 -71.56 15.49 -13.85
C ARG A 205 -72.31 16.77 -13.56
N ILE A 206 -71.76 17.65 -12.72
CA ILE A 206 -72.36 18.96 -12.43
C ILE A 206 -72.50 19.79 -13.72
N ARG A 207 -71.45 19.83 -14.57
CA ARG A 207 -71.49 20.53 -15.86
C ARG A 207 -72.56 19.97 -16.81
N ASP A 208 -72.77 18.65 -16.83
CA ASP A 208 -73.77 18.01 -17.69
C ASP A 208 -75.20 18.19 -17.15
N GLU A 209 -75.40 18.14 -15.83
CA GLU A 209 -76.67 18.47 -15.16
C GLU A 209 -77.07 19.93 -15.40
N GLU A 210 -76.12 20.88 -15.30
CA GLU A 210 -76.35 22.30 -15.65
C GLU A 210 -76.72 22.53 -17.12
N LYS A 211 -76.17 21.73 -18.05
CA LYS A 211 -76.55 21.80 -19.46
C LYS A 211 -77.95 21.27 -19.68
N GLN A 212 -78.31 20.15 -19.06
CA GLN A 212 -79.66 19.57 -19.17
C GLN A 212 -80.73 20.49 -18.59
N THR A 213 -80.46 21.15 -17.45
CA THR A 213 -81.39 22.14 -16.89
C THR A 213 -81.50 23.35 -17.80
N LYS A 214 -80.40 23.87 -18.36
CA LYS A 214 -80.43 24.96 -19.36
C LYS A 214 -81.17 24.57 -20.65
N GLU A 215 -81.04 23.33 -21.12
CA GLU A 215 -81.77 22.81 -22.28
C GLU A 215 -83.27 22.62 -21.98
N GLN A 216 -83.63 22.18 -20.77
CA GLN A 216 -85.02 22.10 -20.31
C GLN A 216 -85.64 23.49 -20.12
N GLU A 217 -84.91 24.45 -19.56
CA GLU A 217 -85.32 25.86 -19.44
C GLU A 217 -85.44 26.54 -20.81
N ALA A 218 -84.56 26.20 -21.77
CA ALA A 218 -84.68 26.65 -23.16
C ALA A 218 -85.89 26.02 -23.88
N SER A 219 -86.31 24.80 -23.50
CA SER A 219 -87.49 24.14 -24.05
C SER A 219 -88.83 24.62 -23.43
N GLN A 220 -88.81 25.18 -22.22
CA GLN A 220 -89.98 25.80 -21.56
C GLN A 220 -90.12 27.31 -21.81
N SER A 221 -89.18 27.93 -22.54
CA SER A 221 -89.20 29.35 -22.90
C SER A 221 -89.35 29.60 -24.40
N LEU A 222 -90.18 28.83 -25.09
CA LEU A 222 -90.59 29.09 -26.48
C LEU A 222 -92.08 29.45 -26.56
N ASP A 223 -92.47 30.55 -25.92
CA ASP A 223 -93.68 31.31 -26.28
C ASP A 223 -93.51 32.81 -25.96
N ASN A 224 -92.68 33.48 -26.77
CA ASN A 224 -92.99 34.76 -27.42
C ASN A 224 -91.74 35.36 -28.07
N SER A 225 -91.97 35.94 -29.25
CA SER A 225 -90.98 36.38 -30.22
C SER A 225 -90.39 37.77 -29.97
N SER A 226 -89.20 37.93 -30.57
CA SER A 226 -88.63 39.10 -31.27
C SER A 226 -88.11 40.32 -30.49
N GLU A 227 -86.78 40.48 -30.67
CA GLU A 227 -85.97 41.70 -30.83
C GLU A 227 -85.91 42.65 -29.62
N ASP A 228 -84.74 43.07 -29.12
CA ASP A 228 -83.71 43.79 -29.86
C ASP A 228 -82.36 43.85 -29.09
N SER A 229 -81.29 43.90 -29.88
CA SER A 229 -80.01 44.60 -29.69
C SER A 229 -79.32 44.80 -28.32
N GLN A 230 -78.00 44.54 -28.40
CA GLN A 230 -76.85 45.28 -27.86
C GLN A 230 -76.04 44.74 -26.65
N HIS A 231 -74.73 44.69 -26.92
CA HIS A 231 -73.59 45.07 -26.07
C HIS A 231 -72.94 43.99 -25.16
N LEU A 232 -71.73 43.53 -25.54
CA LEU A 232 -70.60 43.44 -24.59
C LEU A 232 -69.25 43.16 -25.29
N SER A 233 -68.29 44.08 -25.15
CA SER A 233 -66.88 43.70 -25.01
C SER A 233 -66.23 44.53 -23.90
N LYS A 234 -66.11 43.86 -22.75
CA LYS A 234 -65.01 43.89 -21.78
C LYS A 234 -64.36 45.25 -21.53
N GLY A 235 -64.69 45.80 -20.36
CA GLY A 235 -63.76 46.63 -19.61
C GLY A 235 -62.63 45.78 -19.03
N ALA A 236 -61.42 46.32 -19.09
CA ALA A 236 -60.32 46.02 -18.20
C ALA A 236 -59.56 47.35 -18.00
N PRO A 237 -59.40 47.86 -16.76
CA PRO A 237 -58.35 48.81 -16.45
C PRO A 237 -57.04 48.06 -16.11
N GLU A 238 -55.94 48.60 -16.64
CA GLU A 238 -54.53 48.29 -16.33
C GLU A 238 -54.13 48.59 -14.87
N PRO A 239 -52.84 48.52 -14.48
CA PRO A 239 -51.82 47.48 -14.58
C PRO A 239 -51.24 47.13 -13.17
N CYS A 240 -50.19 46.29 -13.13
CA CYS A 240 -49.32 45.93 -11.99
C CYS A 240 -49.69 44.63 -11.25
N GLU A 241 -49.04 43.53 -11.64
CA GLU A 241 -48.07 42.85 -10.76
C GLU A 241 -47.39 41.71 -11.52
N GLN A 242 -46.10 41.90 -11.76
CA GLN A 242 -45.20 40.95 -12.40
C GLN A 242 -44.51 40.17 -11.28
N ILE A 243 -45.05 39.00 -10.92
CA ILE A 243 -44.49 38.10 -9.90
C ILE A 243 -44.51 36.65 -10.46
N VAL A 244 -43.30 36.15 -10.74
CA VAL A 244 -42.85 34.74 -10.72
C VAL A 244 -43.43 33.75 -11.76
N ARG A 245 -42.70 33.56 -12.88
CA ARG A 245 -42.42 32.30 -13.62
C ARG A 245 -41.11 32.58 -14.40
N GLU A 246 -40.01 31.83 -14.37
CA GLU A 246 -39.78 30.39 -14.30
C GLU A 246 -38.48 30.08 -13.53
N THR A 247 -38.56 29.26 -12.49
CA THR A 247 -37.42 28.45 -12.03
C THR A 247 -37.93 27.07 -11.63
N VAL A 248 -38.24 26.24 -12.62
CA VAL A 248 -38.06 24.77 -12.62
C VAL A 248 -37.90 24.48 -14.11
N ASP A 249 -36.71 24.20 -14.61
CA ASP A 249 -36.23 22.82 -14.68
C ASP A 249 -34.71 22.77 -14.64
N LEU A 250 -34.14 22.43 -13.48
CA LEU A 250 -32.82 21.82 -13.40
C LEU A 250 -32.95 20.34 -13.77
N GLY A 251 -33.24 20.09 -15.04
CA GLY A 251 -32.88 18.85 -15.70
C GLY A 251 -31.44 18.97 -16.18
N ASN A 252 -30.56 18.10 -15.67
CA ASN A 252 -29.31 17.61 -16.26
C ASN A 252 -28.55 18.56 -17.21
N TYR A 253 -27.31 18.93 -16.89
CA TYR A 253 -26.13 18.69 -17.75
C TYR A 253 -24.88 19.39 -17.18
N THR A 254 -23.88 18.57 -16.86
CA THR A 254 -22.43 18.83 -17.02
C THR A 254 -21.83 20.11 -16.43
N LEU A 255 -21.14 19.90 -15.30
CA LEU A 255 -20.37 20.83 -14.47
C LEU A 255 -19.08 21.39 -15.12
N THR A 256 -19.07 21.68 -16.43
CA THR A 256 -17.82 22.08 -17.13
C THR A 256 -17.93 23.36 -17.94
N ARG A 257 -19.04 24.13 -17.86
CA ARG A 257 -19.19 25.36 -18.66
C ARG A 257 -19.44 26.67 -17.90
N VAL A 258 -19.61 26.67 -16.57
CA VAL A 258 -19.85 27.92 -15.81
C VAL A 258 -18.55 28.58 -15.29
N MET A 259 -17.43 27.87 -15.21
CA MET A 259 -16.16 28.45 -14.72
C MET A 259 -15.41 29.34 -15.71
N ARG A 260 -15.90 29.55 -16.94
CA ARG A 260 -15.21 30.41 -17.93
C ARG A 260 -15.81 31.81 -18.09
N GLN A 261 -16.83 32.16 -17.32
CA GLN A 261 -17.46 33.49 -17.37
C GLN A 261 -17.21 34.34 -16.10
N LEU A 262 -16.45 33.82 -15.12
CA LEU A 262 -16.18 34.51 -13.85
C LEU A 262 -14.70 34.91 -13.64
N ASP A 263 -13.88 34.93 -14.69
CA ASP A 263 -12.54 35.55 -14.65
C ASP A 263 -12.53 36.99 -15.24
N GLY A 264 -13.64 37.43 -15.83
CA GLY A 264 -13.75 38.75 -16.48
C GLY A 264 -14.29 39.87 -15.60
N ALA A 265 -14.83 39.58 -14.42
CA ALA A 265 -15.64 40.52 -13.64
C ALA A 265 -14.94 41.10 -12.40
N CYS A 266 -13.64 40.88 -12.22
CA CYS A 266 -12.88 41.47 -11.10
C CYS A 266 -11.97 42.65 -11.52
N GLY A 267 -11.93 42.99 -12.82
CA GLY A 267 -11.05 44.03 -13.37
C GLY A 267 -11.68 45.42 -13.53
N TRP A 268 -12.99 45.55 -13.34
CA TRP A 268 -13.72 46.81 -13.53
C TRP A 268 -14.75 46.98 -12.43
N LEU A 269 -14.40 47.74 -11.39
CA LEU A 269 -15.27 48.62 -10.61
C LEU A 269 -14.55 48.96 -9.30
N SER A 270 -13.84 50.09 -9.32
CA SER A 270 -13.68 50.91 -8.14
C SER A 270 -14.96 51.74 -7.98
N MET A 271 -15.32 52.01 -6.72
CA MET A 271 -16.36 52.92 -6.21
C MET A 271 -17.70 52.28 -5.81
N ASP A 272 -17.78 52.08 -4.49
CA ASP A 272 -18.90 52.35 -3.59
C ASP A 272 -20.24 51.65 -3.81
N GLY A 273 -20.49 50.59 -3.03
CA GLY A 273 -21.88 50.16 -2.82
C GLY A 273 -22.17 48.74 -2.32
N CYS A 274 -21.28 48.01 -1.62
CA CYS A 274 -21.71 46.79 -0.91
C CYS A 274 -20.70 46.31 0.15
N PRO A 275 -21.05 46.22 1.45
CA PRO A 275 -20.11 45.79 2.50
C PRO A 275 -19.77 44.29 2.47
N ILE A 276 -20.52 43.46 1.75
CA ILE A 276 -20.39 41.98 1.81
C ILE A 276 -19.31 41.44 0.83
N ILE A 277 -18.92 42.20 -0.19
CA ILE A 277 -17.94 41.75 -1.21
C ILE A 277 -16.47 42.05 -0.80
N ARG A 278 -16.25 42.85 0.25
CA ARG A 278 -14.90 43.19 0.71
C ARG A 278 -14.19 42.03 1.42
N GLU A 279 -14.93 41.18 2.14
CA GLU A 279 -14.35 40.02 2.86
C GLU A 279 -13.83 38.91 1.94
N ILE A 280 -14.37 38.78 0.72
CA ILE A 280 -13.94 37.72 -0.21
C ILE A 280 -12.63 38.10 -0.92
N CYS A 281 -12.40 39.38 -1.22
CA CYS A 281 -11.17 39.84 -1.89
C CYS A 281 -9.98 40.04 -0.96
N ASP A 282 -10.18 40.36 0.33
CA ASP A 282 -9.09 40.52 1.31
C ASP A 282 -8.58 39.17 1.87
N SER A 283 -9.23 38.05 1.57
CA SER A 283 -8.84 36.70 2.04
C SER A 283 -7.68 36.05 1.27
N GLY A 284 -7.07 36.75 0.30
CA GLY A 284 -5.70 36.45 -0.13
C GLY A 284 -5.44 35.07 -0.74
N VAL A 285 -6.38 34.44 -1.45
CA VAL A 285 -6.09 33.24 -2.26
C VAL A 285 -5.62 33.68 -3.64
N ARG A 286 -4.36 34.08 -3.73
CA ARG A 286 -3.66 34.19 -5.02
C ARG A 286 -3.54 32.79 -5.61
N GLY A 287 -4.30 32.52 -6.68
CA GLY A 287 -4.15 31.36 -7.54
C GLY A 287 -2.79 31.36 -8.23
N GLY A 288 -1.75 30.92 -7.52
CA GLY A 288 -0.42 30.62 -8.03
C GLY A 288 -0.07 29.20 -7.63
N GLY A 289 -0.53 28.21 -8.40
CA GLY A 289 -0.33 26.81 -8.06
C GLY A 289 -0.87 25.81 -9.08
N ILE A 290 -0.95 26.18 -10.36
CA ILE A 290 -1.26 25.23 -11.44
C ILE A 290 -0.22 25.39 -12.55
N ARG A 291 1.06 25.18 -12.22
CA ARG A 291 2.13 24.84 -13.19
C ARG A 291 3.21 23.88 -12.64
N GLU A 292 3.01 23.25 -11.49
CA GLU A 292 3.93 22.20 -10.98
C GLU A 292 3.27 20.87 -10.60
N LEU A 293 2.05 20.61 -11.08
CA LEU A 293 1.40 19.30 -10.99
C LEU A 293 1.08 18.71 -12.37
N GLY A 294 1.82 19.15 -13.40
CA GLY A 294 1.78 18.59 -14.75
C GLY A 294 3.00 17.71 -15.10
N ASN A 295 4.06 17.75 -14.29
CA ASN A 295 5.30 16.99 -14.54
C ASN A 295 5.53 15.82 -13.56
N SER A 296 4.61 15.55 -12.63
CA SER A 296 4.69 14.38 -11.72
C SER A 296 3.81 13.19 -12.16
N ALA A 297 3.05 13.33 -13.25
CA ALA A 297 2.20 12.26 -13.81
C ALA A 297 2.82 11.59 -15.06
N ARG A 298 4.13 11.78 -15.31
CA ARG A 298 4.85 11.17 -16.42
C ARG A 298 6.03 10.29 -16.02
N GLU A 299 6.15 9.95 -14.74
CA GLU A 299 7.23 9.11 -14.19
C GLU A 299 6.72 7.92 -13.36
N LEU A 300 5.47 7.49 -13.56
CA LEU A 300 4.86 6.31 -12.92
C LEU A 300 4.17 5.36 -13.93
N HIS A 301 4.70 5.28 -15.14
CA HIS A 301 4.32 4.26 -16.14
C HIS A 301 5.53 3.43 -16.63
N LEU A 302 6.36 3.00 -15.68
CA LEU A 302 7.29 1.88 -15.85
C LEU A 302 7.24 1.09 -14.54
N TYR A 303 7.00 -0.22 -14.62
CA TYR A 303 6.78 -1.19 -13.52
C TYR A 303 5.32 -1.49 -13.12
N GLU A 304 4.51 -1.91 -14.10
CA GLU A 304 3.56 -3.00 -13.87
C GLU A 304 3.70 -4.02 -15.00
N GLY A 305 4.17 -5.22 -14.66
CA GLY A 305 4.32 -6.32 -15.59
C GLY A 305 5.34 -7.32 -15.12
N TYR A 306 5.03 -8.07 -14.04
CA TYR A 306 5.52 -9.44 -13.81
C TYR A 306 4.63 -10.08 -12.74
N GLU A 307 3.51 -10.66 -13.19
CA GLU A 307 2.85 -11.77 -12.53
C GLU A 307 2.93 -12.99 -13.46
N ALA A 308 3.20 -14.14 -12.83
CA ALA A 308 2.79 -15.49 -13.23
C ALA A 308 3.32 -16.09 -14.55
N ALA A 309 4.40 -16.88 -14.41
CA ALA A 309 4.58 -18.20 -15.05
C ALA A 309 5.53 -19.05 -14.20
#